data_AF-A0A2E5RWN6-F1
#
_entry.id   AF-A0A2E5RWN6-F1
#
_cell.length_a   1.000
_cell.length_b   1.000
_cell.length_c   1.000
_cell.angle_alpha   90.00
_cell.angle_beta   90.00
_cell.angle_gamma   90.00
#
_symmetry.space_group_name_H-M   'P 1'
#
loop_
_entity.id
_entity.type
_entity.pdbx_description
1 polymer ?
#
loop_
_entity_poly.entity_id
_entity_poly.type
_entity_poly.pdbx_seq_one_letter_code
_entity_poly.pdbx_strand_id
1 'polypeptide(L)'
;MCNLCLIISAVVLSLLAYLSYQIQTHYRWSLTSVQEKSAGVIHFYRSHIHRVFKDGDFGRIPVECSIHYALMHLIVPLLFFGFFLRSDINFLGVVAGVITSLQLLKHIYPGQL
;
A
#
# COMPACT_ATOMS: atom_id res chain seq x y z
N MET A 1 -21.09 9.83 11.76
CA MET A 1 -20.08 9.86 10.68
C MET A 1 -18.84 9.03 11.01
N CYS A 2 -18.29 9.08 12.23
CA CYS A 2 -17.14 8.25 12.67
C CYS A 2 -17.23 6.74 12.38
N ASN A 3 -18.38 6.10 12.67
CA ASN A 3 -18.53 4.65 12.48
C ASN A 3 -18.42 4.23 11.01
N LEU A 4 -18.93 5.05 10.08
CA LEU A 4 -18.82 4.77 8.65
C LEU A 4 -17.35 4.82 8.19
N CYS A 5 -16.59 5.83 8.63
CA CYS A 5 -15.16 5.95 8.33
C CYS A 5 -14.35 4.78 8.88
N LEU A 6 -14.67 4.29 10.08
CA LEU A 6 -14.01 3.11 10.66
C LEU A 6 -14.33 1.83 9.89
N ILE A 7 -15.59 1.64 9.47
CA ILE A 7 -15.99 0.50 8.64
C ILE A 7 -15.28 0.56 7.28
N ILE A 8 -15.24 1.72 6.62
CA ILE A 8 -14.52 1.91 5.36
C ILE A 8 -13.02 1.64 5.55
N SER A 9 -12.43 2.12 6.65
CA SER A 9 -11.00 1.88 6.95
C SER A 9 -10.72 0.39 7.15
N ALA A 10 -11.60 -0.34 7.83
CA ALA A 10 -11.47 -1.79 8.02
C ALA A 10 -11.54 -2.53 6.67
N VAL A 11 -12.48 -2.16 5.79
CA VAL A 11 -12.60 -2.74 4.44
C VAL A 11 -11.36 -2.45 3.60
N VAL A 12 -10.83 -1.22 3.64
CA VAL A 12 -9.61 -0.83 2.93
C VAL A 12 -8.40 -1.60 3.46
N LEU A 13 -8.28 -1.79 4.78
CA LEU A 13 -7.21 -2.61 5.38
C LEU A 13 -7.30 -4.08 4.94
N SER A 14 -8.49 -4.68 4.95
CA SER A 14 -8.67 -6.05 4.47
C SER A 14 -8.31 -6.18 2.99
N LEU A 15 -8.69 -5.21 2.17
CA LEU A 15 -8.37 -5.18 0.74
C LEU A 15 -6.86 -5.01 0.51
N LEU A 16 -6.19 -4.15 1.30
CA LEU A 16 -4.73 -4.00 1.29
C LEU A 16 -4.02 -5.30 1.64
N ALA A 17 -4.48 -6.01 2.68
CA ALA A 17 -3.90 -7.30 3.07
C ALA A 17 -4.07 -8.34 1.96
N TYR A 18 -5.27 -8.43 1.37
CA TYR A 18 -5.54 -9.32 0.24
C TYR A 18 -4.66 -9.04 -0.98
N LEU A 19 -4.57 -7.77 -1.39
CA LEU A 19 -3.73 -7.37 -2.52
C LEU A 19 -2.24 -7.59 -2.24
N SER A 20 -1.78 -7.35 -1.01
CA SER A 20 -0.40 -7.64 -0.61
C SER A 20 -0.08 -9.13 -0.78
N TYR A 21 -1.01 -10.01 -0.39
CA TYR A 21 -0.87 -11.46 -0.57
C TYR A 21 -0.87 -11.86 -2.05
N GLN A 22 -1.76 -11.29 -2.87
CA GLN A 22 -1.81 -11.52 -4.32
C GLN A 22 -0.50 -11.10 -4.99
N ILE A 23 -0.02 -9.88 -4.73
CA ILE A 23 1.23 -9.36 -5.30
C ILE A 23 2.43 -10.23 -4.90
N GLN A 24 2.49 -10.67 -3.64
CA GLN A 24 3.55 -11.57 -3.17
C GLN A 24 3.49 -12.94 -3.88
N THR A 25 2.29 -13.45 -4.12
CA THR A 25 2.08 -14.71 -4.85
C THR A 25 2.48 -14.57 -6.31
N HIS A 26 2.08 -13.48 -6.97
CA HIS A 26 2.51 -13.14 -8.33
C HIS A 26 4.02 -13.00 -8.43
N TYR A 27 4.67 -12.33 -7.48
CA TYR A 27 6.13 -12.25 -7.44
C TYR A 27 6.79 -13.63 -7.33
N ARG A 28 6.29 -14.50 -6.43
CA ARG A 28 6.84 -15.85 -6.23
C ARG A 28 6.74 -16.71 -7.51
N TRP A 29 5.57 -16.66 -8.16
CA TRP A 29 5.26 -17.48 -9.34
C TRP A 29 5.68 -16.86 -10.67
N SER A 30 6.05 -15.59 -10.69
CA SER A 30 6.56 -14.97 -11.90
C SER A 30 7.87 -15.64 -12.33
N LEU A 31 7.93 -15.98 -13.62
CA LEU A 31 9.15 -16.42 -14.33
C LEU A 31 10.03 -15.21 -14.65
N THR A 32 10.21 -14.32 -13.67
CA THR A 32 11.09 -13.15 -13.79
C THR A 32 12.54 -13.58 -13.78
N SER A 33 13.40 -12.79 -14.43
CA SER A 33 14.84 -13.02 -14.45
C SER A 33 15.42 -13.17 -13.02
N VAL A 34 16.51 -13.92 -12.87
CA VAL A 34 17.22 -14.08 -11.58
C VAL A 34 17.56 -12.70 -10.97
N GLN A 35 17.83 -11.71 -11.82
CA GLN A 35 18.06 -10.31 -11.42
C GLN A 35 16.84 -9.68 -10.74
N GLU A 36 15.62 -9.84 -11.27
CA GLU A 36 14.40 -9.31 -10.64
C GLU A 36 14.09 -9.98 -9.29
N LYS A 37 14.34 -11.29 -9.16
CA LYS A 37 14.19 -11.98 -7.87
C LYS A 37 15.26 -11.57 -6.85
N SER A 38 16.46 -11.21 -7.31
CA SER A 38 17.52 -10.68 -6.43
C SER A 38 17.26 -9.25 -5.97
N ALA A 39 16.56 -8.45 -6.77
CA ALA A 39 16.17 -7.07 -6.42
C ALA A 39 14.95 -7.01 -5.47
N GLY A 40 14.21 -8.12 -5.34
CA GLY A 40 13.15 -8.29 -4.35
C GLY A 40 11.76 -7.83 -4.78
N VAL A 41 10.78 -8.09 -3.92
CA VAL A 41 9.35 -7.77 -4.11
C VAL A 41 9.11 -6.28 -4.41
N ILE A 42 9.90 -5.40 -3.79
CA ILE A 42 9.73 -3.95 -3.91
C ILE A 42 10.07 -3.48 -5.33
N HIS A 43 11.16 -4.02 -5.90
CA HIS A 43 11.54 -3.70 -7.28
C HIS A 43 10.47 -4.20 -8.27
N PHE A 44 9.96 -5.42 -8.07
CA PHE A 44 8.86 -5.96 -8.85
C PHE A 44 7.61 -5.08 -8.78
N TYR A 45 7.22 -4.64 -7.58
CA TYR A 45 6.08 -3.76 -7.38
C TYR A 45 6.27 -2.42 -8.10
N ARG A 46 7.43 -1.78 -7.93
CA ARG A 46 7.74 -0.49 -8.55
C ARG A 46 7.78 -0.57 -10.08
N SER A 47 8.36 -1.63 -10.64
CA SER A 47 8.44 -1.79 -12.10
C SER A 47 7.05 -1.92 -12.72
N HIS A 48 6.15 -2.67 -12.09
CA HIS A 48 4.79 -2.88 -12.59
C HIS A 48 3.92 -1.62 -12.45
N ILE A 49 4.07 -0.85 -11.37
CA ILE A 49 3.42 0.46 -11.25
C ILE A 49 3.91 1.42 -12.34
N HIS A 50 5.23 1.46 -12.56
CA HIS A 50 5.80 2.33 -13.57
C HIS A 50 5.27 2.03 -14.97
N ARG A 51 5.06 0.75 -15.30
CA ARG A 51 4.46 0.33 -16.58
C ARG A 51 3.02 0.84 -16.76
N VAL A 52 2.21 0.89 -15.71
CA VAL A 52 0.86 1.50 -15.80
C VAL A 52 0.96 2.98 -16.15
N PHE A 53 1.78 3.73 -15.42
CA PHE A 53 1.85 5.18 -15.57
C PHE A 53 2.59 5.65 -16.83
N LYS A 54 3.62 4.92 -17.25
CA LYS A 54 4.46 5.31 -18.39
C LYS A 54 4.01 4.66 -19.69
N ASP A 55 3.72 3.37 -19.65
CA ASP A 55 3.50 2.55 -20.84
C ASP A 55 2.01 2.27 -21.09
N GLY A 56 1.12 2.65 -20.16
CA GLY A 56 -0.32 2.38 -20.25
C GLY A 56 -0.66 0.89 -20.20
N ASP A 57 0.21 0.07 -19.60
CA ASP A 57 -0.01 -1.36 -19.48
C ASP A 57 -1.07 -1.66 -18.41
N PHE A 58 -2.29 -1.95 -18.84
CA PHE A 58 -3.41 -2.34 -17.97
C PHE A 58 -3.49 -3.85 -17.74
N GLY A 59 -2.36 -4.55 -17.83
CA GLY A 59 -2.25 -5.94 -17.41
C GLY A 59 -2.69 -6.12 -15.95
N ARG A 60 -3.16 -7.33 -15.61
CA ARG A 60 -3.71 -7.64 -14.30
C ARG A 60 -2.76 -7.29 -13.14
N ILE A 61 -1.49 -7.70 -13.24
CA ILE A 61 -0.47 -7.47 -12.19
C ILE A 61 -0.14 -5.97 -12.04
N PRO A 62 0.16 -5.21 -13.12
CA PRO A 62 0.31 -3.75 -13.05
C PRO A 62 -0.87 -3.02 -12.38
N VAL A 63 -2.10 -3.42 -12.73
CA VAL A 63 -3.32 -2.82 -12.18
C VAL A 63 -3.49 -3.15 -10.70
N GLU A 64 -3.31 -4.41 -10.29
CA GLU A 64 -3.38 -4.81 -8.87
C GLU A 64 -2.35 -4.05 -8.01
N CYS A 65 -1.12 -3.88 -8.50
CA CYS A 65 -0.09 -3.08 -7.84
C CYS A 65 -0.50 -1.60 -7.73
N SER A 66 -1.13 -1.04 -8.77
CA SER A 66 -1.56 0.37 -8.79
C SER A 66 -2.76 0.64 -7.89
N ILE A 67 -3.72 -0.30 -7.82
CA ILE A 67 -4.84 -0.25 -6.88
C ILE A 67 -4.31 -0.32 -5.44
N HIS A 68 -3.39 -1.25 -5.18
CA HIS A 68 -2.73 -1.36 -3.87
C HIS A 68 -2.03 -0.06 -3.48
N TYR A 69 -1.30 0.55 -4.42
CA TYR A 69 -0.64 1.85 -4.22
C TYR A 69 -1.64 2.95 -3.86
N ALA A 70 -2.73 3.08 -4.61
CA ALA A 70 -3.76 4.08 -4.33
C ALA A 70 -4.40 3.87 -2.94
N LEU A 71 -4.72 2.63 -2.58
CA LEU A 71 -5.29 2.29 -1.27
C LEU A 71 -4.34 2.61 -0.12
N MET A 72 -3.04 2.40 -0.29
CA MET A 72 -2.03 2.78 0.72
C MET A 72 -1.97 4.30 0.96
N HIS A 73 -2.29 5.12 -0.05
CA HIS A 73 -2.37 6.57 0.11
C HIS A 73 -3.72 7.02 0.70
N LEU A 74 -4.78 6.26 0.49
CA LEU A 74 -6.12 6.53 1.03
C LEU A 74 -6.28 6.12 2.50
N ILE A 75 -5.57 5.08 2.96
CA ILE A 75 -5.78 4.57 4.32
C ILE A 75 -5.34 5.57 5.41
N VAL A 76 -4.27 6.33 5.17
CA VAL A 76 -3.75 7.34 6.11
C VAL A 76 -4.79 8.45 6.39
N PRO A 77 -5.33 9.15 5.38
CA PRO A 77 -6.38 10.14 5.63
C PRO A 77 -7.67 9.51 6.18
N LEU A 78 -8.04 8.30 5.74
CA LEU A 78 -9.24 7.60 6.26
C LEU A 78 -9.15 7.29 7.75
N LEU A 79 -8.01 6.76 8.21
CA LEU A 79 -7.75 6.52 9.63
C LEU A 79 -7.69 7.83 10.40
N PHE A 80 -7.06 8.88 9.83
CA PHE A 80 -7.02 10.20 10.44
C PHE A 80 -8.44 10.75 10.67
N PHE A 81 -9.30 10.80 9.65
CA PHE A 81 -10.69 11.25 9.80
C PHE A 81 -11.53 10.35 10.72
N GLY A 82 -11.30 9.02 10.70
CA GLY A 82 -12.06 8.07 11.50
C GLY A 82 -11.75 8.13 13.00
N PHE A 83 -10.50 8.39 13.38
CA PHE A 83 -10.05 8.43 14.78
C PHE A 83 -10.12 9.83 15.40
N PHE A 84 -9.80 10.89 14.63
CA PHE A 84 -9.75 12.26 15.13
C PHE A 84 -11.13 12.83 15.48
N LEU A 85 -12.19 12.29 14.87
CA LEU A 85 -13.58 12.69 15.15
C LEU A 85 -14.16 12.11 16.46
N ARG A 86 -13.44 11.27 17.22
CA ARG A 86 -14.03 10.56 18.38
C ARG A 86 -13.38 10.77 19.75
N SER A 87 -12.05 10.94 19.86
CA SER A 87 -11.40 11.17 21.18
C SER A 87 -9.90 11.46 21.07
N ASP A 88 -9.41 12.37 21.92
CA ASP A 88 -7.98 12.75 22.07
C ASP A 88 -7.05 11.57 22.39
N ILE A 89 -7.57 10.51 23.02
CA ILE A 89 -6.82 9.28 23.37
C ILE A 89 -6.35 8.50 22.13
N ASN A 90 -7.02 8.65 20.98
CA ASN A 90 -6.67 7.94 19.75
C ASN A 90 -5.55 8.62 18.94
N PHE A 91 -5.12 9.83 19.33
CA PHE A 91 -4.08 10.58 18.64
C PHE A 91 -2.75 9.82 18.59
N LEU A 92 -2.35 9.19 19.69
CA LEU A 92 -1.10 8.43 19.79
C LEU A 92 -1.06 7.22 18.87
N GLY A 93 -2.17 6.48 18.73
CA GLY A 93 -2.26 5.33 17.83
C GLY A 93 -2.19 5.74 16.35
N VAL A 94 -2.81 6.88 16.00
CA VAL A 94 -2.76 7.43 14.65
C VAL A 94 -1.37 7.97 14.33
N VAL A 95 -0.75 8.71 15.24
CA VAL A 95 0.61 9.22 15.07
C VAL A 95 1.61 8.07 14.98
N ALA A 96 1.49 7.04 15.82
CA ALA A 96 2.29 5.84 15.71
C ALA A 96 2.05 5.13 14.37
N GLY A 97 0.80 5.02 13.92
CA GLY A 97 0.44 4.46 12.62
C GLY A 97 1.07 5.23 11.45
N VAL A 98 0.94 6.55 11.42
CA VAL A 98 1.53 7.44 10.40
C VAL A 98 3.05 7.36 10.42
N ILE A 99 3.68 7.41 11.60
CA ILE A 99 5.14 7.27 11.74
C ILE A 99 5.59 5.90 11.26
N THR A 100 4.88 4.83 11.61
CA THR A 100 5.23 3.47 11.20
C THR A 100 5.02 3.29 9.69
N SER A 101 3.96 3.85 9.11
CA SER A 101 3.73 3.88 7.67
C SER A 101 4.82 4.68 6.94
N LEU A 102 5.25 5.82 7.47
CA LEU A 102 6.36 6.62 6.93
C LEU A 102 7.71 5.91 7.07
N GLN A 103 7.94 5.19 8.16
CA GLN A 103 9.13 4.35 8.38
C GLN A 103 9.15 3.19 7.39
N LEU A 104 8.02 2.51 7.18
CA LEU A 104 7.84 1.52 6.13
C LEU A 104 8.10 2.13 4.75
N LEU A 105 7.56 3.32 4.48
CA LEU A 105 7.75 4.02 3.21
C LEU A 105 9.22 4.37 2.99
N LYS A 106 9.93 4.89 4.00
CA LYS A 106 11.38 5.18 3.93
C LYS A 106 12.21 3.92 3.74
N HIS A 107 11.80 2.81 4.34
CA HIS A 107 12.50 1.53 4.19
C HIS A 107 12.26 0.92 2.80
N ILE A 108 11.05 1.08 2.25
CA ILE A 108 10.68 0.59 0.92
C ILE A 108 11.24 1.49 -0.20
N TYR A 109 11.31 2.80 0.03
CA TYR A 109 11.80 3.81 -0.91
C TYR A 109 12.93 4.65 -0.30
N PRO A 110 14.13 4.08 -0.08
CA PRO A 110 15.25 4.86 0.40
C PRO A 110 15.66 5.89 -0.66
N GLY A 111 15.47 7.19 -0.36
CA GLY A 111 15.95 8.31 -1.17
C GLY A 111 14.91 9.09 -1.99
N GLN A 112 13.61 8.93 -1.76
CA GLN A 112 12.56 9.75 -2.41
C GLN A 112 11.97 10.87 -1.54
N LEU A 113 12.70 11.33 -0.51
CA LEU A 113 12.39 12.55 0.25
C LEU A 113 13.61 13.45 0.29
#